data_AF-A0A0S9LGJ9-F1
#
_entry.id   AF-A0A0S9LGJ9-F1
#
_cell.length_a   1.000
_cell.length_b   1.000
_cell.length_c   1.000
_cell.angle_alpha   90.00
_cell.angle_beta   90.00
_cell.angle_gamma   90.00
#
_symmetry.space_group_name_H-M   'P 1'
#
loop_
_entity.id
_entity.type
_entity.pdbx_description
1 polymer ?
#
loop_
_entity_poly.entity_id
_entity_poly.type
_entity_poly.pdbx_seq_one_letter_code
_entity_poly.pdbx_strand_id
1 'polypeptide(L)'
;MRWPTLPFRTPQRPALNLALQGGGAHGAFTWGVLDALLEADRFAISGISGTSAGAINGVLLAHGLVQGGPPAARAALAGFWSAIGSRVPFEWLTVGQDEALAFNPLARLMLQWSQLFAPHELNPLGRDPLRELLAEQVDFAALRHASAPRLAIAATHANSGRLQVFDNAALGLDAVLASACLPTLHHTVVIEGEPYWDGGYSANPALLPLLADARCATDTLLVLLAPRQHARTARQRAEIAERAMDIAFQAPFLRELDLLATLQADAGMRWWPGGGVAARIARARWHLVDGGPVLAALRGETRLIAHLPFLEHLRDAGRAAAQAWLDGPAHHVGQRSSTALRALAQGQV
;
A
#
# COMPACT_ATOMS: atom_id res chain seq x y z
N MET A 1 -46.24 -26.22 24.91
CA MET A 1 -45.34 -26.23 23.74
C MET A 1 -44.40 -25.04 23.86
N ARG A 2 -43.10 -25.29 24.07
CA ARG A 2 -42.06 -24.24 24.05
C ARG A 2 -41.44 -24.28 22.65
N TRP A 3 -41.53 -23.17 21.92
CA TRP A 3 -40.86 -23.02 20.62
C TRP A 3 -39.34 -22.99 20.85
N PRO A 4 -38.53 -23.75 20.10
CA PRO A 4 -37.09 -23.65 20.19
C PRO A 4 -36.66 -22.27 19.67
N THR A 5 -36.03 -21.48 20.53
CA THR A 5 -35.34 -20.25 20.14
C THR A 5 -34.18 -20.64 19.22
N LEU A 6 -34.34 -20.44 17.91
CA LEU A 6 -33.22 -20.51 16.98
C LEU A 6 -32.19 -19.47 17.41
N PRO A 7 -30.89 -19.83 17.55
CA PRO A 7 -29.88 -18.85 17.89
C PRO A 7 -29.84 -17.78 16.79
N PHE A 8 -30.05 -16.52 17.17
CA PHE A 8 -29.83 -15.39 16.28
C PHE A 8 -28.36 -15.44 15.83
N ARG A 9 -28.13 -15.89 14.61
CA ARG A 9 -26.81 -15.88 13.99
C ARG A 9 -26.51 -14.41 13.69
N THR A 10 -25.65 -13.78 14.48
CA THR A 10 -25.11 -12.45 14.12
C THR A 10 -24.57 -12.53 12.70
N PRO A 11 -24.99 -11.64 11.78
CA PRO A 11 -24.50 -11.66 10.42
C PRO A 11 -22.98 -11.50 10.45
N GLN A 12 -22.26 -12.50 9.90
CA GLN A 12 -20.81 -12.42 9.76
C GLN A 12 -20.47 -11.27 8.81
N ARG A 13 -19.60 -10.35 9.24
CA ARG A 13 -19.04 -9.30 8.39
C ARG A 13 -18.42 -9.95 7.14
N PRO A 14 -18.72 -9.47 5.92
CA PRO A 14 -18.06 -9.96 4.72
C PRO A 14 -16.54 -9.79 4.84
N ALA A 15 -15.80 -10.82 4.45
CA ALA A 15 -14.34 -10.78 4.44
C ALA A 15 -13.84 -9.96 3.23
N LEU A 16 -12.80 -9.16 3.45
CA LEU A 16 -12.19 -8.30 2.44
C LEU A 16 -10.67 -8.42 2.49
N ASN A 17 -10.04 -8.48 1.32
CA ASN A 17 -8.60 -8.29 1.21
C ASN A 17 -8.29 -6.83 0.86
N LEU A 18 -7.11 -6.37 1.27
CA LEU A 18 -6.60 -5.05 0.95
C LEU A 18 -5.33 -5.19 0.12
N ALA A 19 -5.26 -4.52 -1.02
CA ALA A 19 -4.04 -4.39 -1.80
C ALA A 19 -3.62 -2.92 -1.77
N LEU A 20 -2.55 -2.64 -1.03
CA LEU A 20 -2.13 -1.30 -0.65
C LEU A 20 -0.90 -0.89 -1.46
N GLN A 21 -1.10 0.04 -2.40
CA GLN A 21 -0.01 0.55 -3.22
C GLN A 21 0.95 1.43 -2.40
N GLY A 22 2.24 1.35 -2.73
CA GLY A 22 3.28 2.26 -2.26
C GLY A 22 3.26 3.61 -2.98
N GLY A 23 3.63 4.66 -2.26
CA GLY A 23 3.67 6.03 -2.79
C GLY A 23 4.42 7.03 -1.90
N GLY A 24 5.32 6.57 -1.04
CA GLY A 24 6.00 7.42 -0.05
C GLY A 24 5.01 8.12 0.88
N ALA A 25 5.16 9.43 1.07
CA ALA A 25 4.28 10.27 1.88
C ALA A 25 2.81 10.23 1.42
N HIS A 26 2.54 9.95 0.14
CA HIS A 26 1.16 9.76 -0.35
C HIS A 26 0.46 8.55 0.30
N GLY A 27 1.20 7.66 0.97
CA GLY A 27 0.64 6.61 1.81
C GLY A 27 -0.25 7.11 2.95
N ALA A 28 -0.17 8.40 3.31
CA ALA A 28 -1.11 9.02 4.25
C ALA A 28 -2.55 9.06 3.70
N PHE A 29 -2.72 9.09 2.38
CA PHE A 29 -4.03 8.86 1.76
C PHE A 29 -4.57 7.47 2.11
N THR A 30 -3.74 6.43 1.97
CA THR A 30 -4.10 5.07 2.38
C THR A 30 -4.41 5.00 3.88
N TRP A 31 -3.70 5.72 4.75
CA TRP A 31 -4.07 5.83 6.17
C TRP A 31 -5.50 6.33 6.34
N GLY A 32 -5.87 7.40 5.63
CA GLY A 32 -7.25 7.90 5.61
C GLY A 32 -8.26 6.86 5.16
N VAL A 33 -7.97 6.13 4.08
CA VAL A 33 -8.83 5.05 3.59
C VAL A 33 -9.05 3.98 4.66
N LEU A 34 -7.97 3.53 5.30
CA LEU A 34 -8.03 2.52 6.35
C LEU A 34 -8.77 3.04 7.59
N ASP A 35 -8.57 4.30 7.98
CA ASP A 35 -9.27 4.90 9.13
C ASP A 35 -10.79 4.87 8.95
N ALA A 36 -11.29 5.28 7.78
CA ALA A 36 -12.73 5.25 7.47
C ALA A 36 -13.28 3.82 7.38
N LEU A 37 -12.53 2.87 6.80
CA LEU A 37 -12.94 1.47 6.74
C LEU A 37 -13.05 0.83 8.13
N LEU A 38 -12.10 1.13 9.02
CA LEU A 38 -12.08 0.64 10.40
C LEU A 38 -13.20 1.26 11.23
N GLU A 39 -13.50 2.55 11.01
CA GLU A 39 -14.60 3.25 11.69
C GLU A 39 -15.97 2.71 11.28
N ALA A 40 -16.16 2.40 9.99
CA ALA A 40 -17.41 1.82 9.51
C ALA A 40 -17.67 0.41 10.06
N ASP A 41 -16.61 -0.33 10.41
CA ASP A 41 -16.63 -1.68 10.96
C ASP A 41 -17.47 -2.70 10.15
N ARG A 42 -17.58 -2.50 8.83
CA ARG A 42 -18.42 -3.30 7.93
C ARG A 42 -17.77 -4.58 7.43
N PHE A 43 -16.43 -4.68 7.48
CA PHE A 43 -15.66 -5.72 6.81
C PHE A 43 -14.69 -6.42 7.77
N ALA A 44 -14.52 -7.73 7.61
CA ALA A 44 -13.47 -8.47 8.26
C ALA A 44 -12.23 -8.50 7.35
N ILE A 45 -11.14 -7.84 7.74
CA ILE A 45 -9.90 -7.85 6.96
C ILE A 45 -9.25 -9.22 7.08
N SER A 46 -9.10 -9.92 5.95
CA SER A 46 -8.60 -11.31 5.90
C SER A 46 -7.20 -11.43 5.32
N GLY A 47 -6.85 -10.54 4.39
CA GLY A 47 -5.53 -10.48 3.77
C GLY A 47 -5.14 -9.05 3.41
N ILE A 48 -3.85 -8.76 3.50
CA ILE A 48 -3.25 -7.47 3.18
C ILE A 48 -1.99 -7.72 2.34
N SER A 49 -1.98 -7.21 1.12
CA SER A 49 -0.78 -7.09 0.31
C SER A 49 -0.32 -5.64 0.32
N GLY A 50 0.97 -5.41 0.55
CA GLY A 50 1.51 -4.06 0.68
C GLY A 50 2.93 -3.95 0.13
N THR A 51 3.20 -2.77 -0.44
CA THR A 51 4.52 -2.39 -0.95
C THR A 51 4.87 -0.99 -0.42
N SER A 52 6.10 -0.78 0.03
CA SER A 52 6.59 0.54 0.49
C SER A 52 5.67 1.14 1.58
N ALA A 53 5.17 2.36 1.40
CA ALA A 53 4.19 2.96 2.33
C ALA A 53 2.91 2.10 2.52
N GLY A 54 2.52 1.31 1.51
CA GLY A 54 1.42 0.34 1.63
C GLY A 54 1.77 -0.83 2.56
N ALA A 55 3.03 -1.27 2.58
CA ALA A 55 3.51 -2.28 3.52
C ALA A 55 3.49 -1.76 4.96
N ILE A 56 3.95 -0.53 5.19
CA ILE A 56 3.92 0.12 6.51
C ILE A 56 2.48 0.21 7.02
N ASN A 57 1.57 0.75 6.22
CA ASN A 57 0.14 0.83 6.57
C ASN A 57 -0.46 -0.56 6.86
N GLY A 58 -0.14 -1.55 6.03
CA GLY A 58 -0.63 -2.92 6.20
C GLY A 58 -0.15 -3.59 7.50
N VAL A 59 1.11 -3.37 7.86
CA VAL A 59 1.71 -3.90 9.09
C VAL A 59 1.11 -3.23 10.33
N LEU A 60 0.98 -1.90 10.34
CA LEU A 60 0.35 -1.16 11.44
C LEU A 60 -1.12 -1.55 11.62
N LEU A 61 -1.85 -1.69 10.52
CA LEU A 61 -3.23 -2.18 10.51
C LEU A 61 -3.32 -3.57 11.13
N ALA A 62 -2.52 -4.53 10.65
CA ALA A 62 -2.52 -5.89 11.17
C ALA A 62 -2.12 -5.94 12.65
N HIS A 63 -1.09 -5.18 13.04
CA HIS A 63 -0.64 -5.08 14.43
C HIS A 63 -1.76 -4.59 15.34
N GLY A 64 -2.36 -3.43 15.04
CA GLY A 64 -3.41 -2.89 15.88
C GLY A 64 -4.69 -3.75 15.89
N LEU A 65 -5.02 -4.41 14.78
CA LEU A 65 -6.14 -5.37 14.75
C LEU A 65 -5.92 -6.54 15.72
N VAL A 66 -4.68 -7.06 15.81
CA VAL A 66 -4.33 -8.12 16.76
C VAL A 66 -4.34 -7.62 18.20
N GLN A 67 -3.86 -6.40 18.46
CA GLN A 67 -3.73 -5.86 19.82
C GLN A 67 -5.07 -5.44 20.43
N GLY A 68 -5.97 -4.87 19.65
CA GLY A 68 -7.22 -4.31 20.19
C GLY A 68 -8.30 -4.03 19.15
N GLY A 69 -8.26 -4.71 18.00
CA GLY A 69 -9.26 -4.56 16.95
C GLY A 69 -9.22 -3.18 16.27
N PRO A 70 -10.34 -2.74 15.67
CA PRO A 70 -10.37 -1.51 14.87
C PRO A 70 -9.89 -0.24 15.59
N PRO A 71 -10.26 0.03 16.86
CA PRO A 71 -9.77 1.22 17.56
C PRO A 71 -8.24 1.25 17.72
N ALA A 72 -7.62 0.12 18.07
CA ALA A 72 -6.17 0.02 18.21
C ALA A 72 -5.45 0.14 16.86
N ALA A 73 -6.02 -0.41 15.78
CA ALA A 73 -5.50 -0.23 14.42
C ALA A 73 -5.52 1.23 13.96
N ARG A 74 -6.61 1.97 14.23
CA ARG A 74 -6.69 3.41 13.95
C ARG A 74 -5.64 4.18 14.73
N ALA A 75 -5.49 3.89 16.02
CA ALA A 75 -4.50 4.52 16.89
C ALA A 75 -3.06 4.24 16.43
N ALA A 76 -2.74 3.00 16.02
CA ALA A 76 -1.43 2.63 15.52
C ALA A 76 -1.07 3.38 14.23
N LEU A 77 -2.00 3.46 13.28
CA LEU A 77 -1.81 4.24 12.05
C LEU A 77 -1.60 5.72 12.37
N ALA A 78 -2.45 6.31 13.21
CA ALA A 78 -2.35 7.73 13.59
C ALA A 78 -1.02 8.03 14.31
N GLY A 79 -0.63 7.20 15.28
CA GLY A 79 0.62 7.35 16.02
C GLY A 79 1.84 7.35 15.10
N PHE A 80 1.88 6.41 14.15
CA PHE A 80 2.98 6.34 13.19
C PHE A 80 3.06 7.58 12.29
N TRP A 81 1.95 7.96 11.65
CA TRP A 81 1.92 9.08 10.70
C TRP A 81 2.18 10.43 11.39
N SER A 82 1.70 10.62 12.63
CA SER A 82 2.04 11.79 13.45
C SER A 82 3.52 11.83 13.82
N ALA A 83 4.10 10.69 14.20
CA ALA A 83 5.51 10.63 14.59
C ALA A 83 6.46 10.87 13.41
N ILE A 84 6.20 10.27 12.24
CA ILE A 84 7.02 10.51 11.05
C ILE A 84 6.84 11.93 10.51
N GLY A 85 5.61 12.46 10.55
CA GLY A 85 5.27 13.81 10.08
C GLY A 85 5.88 14.95 10.90
N SER A 86 6.35 14.64 12.11
CA SER A 86 6.97 15.59 13.04
C SER A 86 8.50 15.66 12.91
N ARG A 87 9.09 14.90 11.98
CA ARG A 87 10.56 14.81 11.81
C ARG A 87 11.14 15.67 10.69
N VAL A 88 10.32 16.16 9.75
CA VAL A 88 10.79 17.08 8.72
C VAL A 88 10.72 18.51 9.26
N PRO A 89 11.85 19.25 9.35
CA PRO A 89 11.83 20.65 9.78
C PRO A 89 11.00 21.50 8.83
N PHE A 90 10.11 22.34 9.38
CA PHE A 90 9.23 23.21 8.58
C PHE A 90 10.03 24.16 7.69
N GLU A 91 11.22 24.59 8.15
CA GLU A 91 12.12 25.50 7.45
C GLU A 91 12.61 24.94 6.11
N TRP A 92 12.54 23.62 5.91
CA TRP A 92 12.95 22.95 4.67
C TRP A 92 11.89 23.01 3.57
N LEU A 93 10.69 23.50 3.89
CA LEU A 93 9.54 23.52 3.01
C LEU A 93 9.23 24.96 2.57
N THR A 94 8.64 25.07 1.39
CA THR A 94 8.08 26.31 0.84
C THR A 94 6.79 26.01 0.12
N VAL A 95 5.96 27.03 -0.06
CA VAL A 95 4.81 26.98 -0.96
C VAL A 95 5.27 27.57 -2.31
N GLY A 96 5.08 26.81 -3.39
CA GLY A 96 5.40 27.21 -4.76
C GLY A 96 4.45 28.29 -5.29
N GLN A 97 4.77 28.82 -6.48
CA GLN A 97 3.92 29.82 -7.15
C GLN A 97 2.52 29.29 -7.52
N ASP A 98 2.37 27.97 -7.59
CA ASP A 98 1.13 27.24 -7.85
C ASP A 98 0.45 26.77 -6.54
N GLU A 99 0.80 27.37 -5.41
CA GLU A 99 0.31 27.00 -4.07
C GLU A 99 0.65 25.55 -3.63
N ALA A 100 1.46 24.84 -4.42
CA ALA A 100 1.89 23.48 -4.11
C ALA A 100 3.04 23.46 -3.10
N LEU A 101 2.97 22.54 -2.14
CA LEU A 101 4.06 22.30 -1.20
C LEU A 101 5.29 21.74 -1.93
N ALA A 102 6.46 22.31 -1.67
CA ALA A 102 7.73 21.88 -2.24
C ALA A 102 8.87 22.04 -1.23
N PHE A 103 10.00 21.41 -1.50
CA PHE A 103 11.23 21.73 -0.77
C PHE A 103 11.72 23.12 -1.16
N ASN A 104 12.24 23.87 -0.18
CA ASN A 104 12.86 25.17 -0.45
C ASN A 104 14.10 25.00 -1.37
N PRO A 105 14.60 26.06 -2.05
CA PRO A 105 15.71 25.93 -2.99
C PRO A 105 16.99 25.33 -2.41
N LEU A 106 17.30 25.63 -1.13
CA LEU A 106 18.47 25.08 -0.44
C LEU A 106 18.29 23.59 -0.14
N ALA A 107 17.13 23.18 0.37
CA ALA A 107 16.78 21.78 0.63
C ALA A 107 16.77 20.96 -0.67
N ARG A 108 16.26 21.53 -1.77
CA ARG A 108 16.33 20.90 -3.11
C ARG A 108 17.76 20.70 -3.57
N LEU A 109 18.62 21.70 -3.36
CA LEU A 109 20.04 21.59 -3.70
C LEU A 109 20.72 20.50 -2.87
N MET A 110 20.45 20.45 -1.56
CA MET A 110 20.99 19.41 -0.68
C MET A 110 20.52 18.01 -1.07
N LEU A 111 19.24 17.83 -1.40
CA LEU A 111 18.69 16.55 -1.86
C LEU A 111 19.25 16.13 -3.24
N GLN A 112 19.55 17.09 -4.12
CA GLN A 112 20.21 16.78 -5.39
C GLN A 112 21.67 16.35 -5.18
N TRP A 113 22.37 17.03 -4.28
CA TRP A 113 23.75 16.67 -3.92
C TRP A 113 23.81 15.31 -3.25
N SER A 114 22.82 14.98 -2.41
CA SER A 114 22.76 13.67 -1.76
C SER A 114 22.58 12.52 -2.76
N GLN A 115 22.05 12.76 -3.96
CA GLN A 115 21.92 11.71 -4.98
C GLN A 115 23.23 11.44 -5.74
N LEU A 116 24.28 12.27 -5.57
CA LEU A 116 25.59 12.05 -6.17
C LEU A 116 26.49 11.11 -5.37
N PHE A 117 26.09 10.82 -4.13
CA PHE A 117 26.81 9.98 -3.19
C PHE A 117 25.94 8.76 -2.86
N ALA A 118 26.57 7.64 -2.58
CA ALA A 118 25.84 6.49 -2.07
C ALA A 118 25.36 6.76 -0.63
N PRO A 119 24.21 6.19 -0.20
CA PRO A 119 23.67 6.42 1.15
C PRO A 119 24.68 6.16 2.29
N HIS A 120 25.62 5.23 2.10
CA HIS A 120 26.68 4.93 3.06
C HIS A 120 27.77 5.99 3.17
N GLU A 121 27.95 6.83 2.16
CA GLU A 121 28.85 7.97 2.20
C GLU A 121 28.23 9.15 2.95
N LEU A 122 26.89 9.28 2.91
CA LEU A 122 26.16 10.41 3.50
C LEU A 122 25.69 10.17 4.93
N ASN A 123 25.34 8.93 5.26
CA ASN A 123 24.91 8.52 6.59
C ASN A 123 25.78 7.36 7.09
N PRO A 124 27.07 7.62 7.40
CA PRO A 124 28.00 6.58 7.85
C PRO A 124 27.62 6.00 9.23
N LEU A 125 26.86 6.76 10.03
CA LEU A 125 26.35 6.34 11.33
C LEU A 125 25.06 5.50 11.24
N GLY A 126 24.46 5.36 10.04
CA GLY A 126 23.31 4.49 9.81
C GLY A 126 22.03 4.88 10.56
N ARG A 127 21.86 6.16 10.94
CA ARG A 127 20.62 6.59 11.63
C ARG A 127 19.43 6.45 10.68
N ASP A 128 18.44 5.69 11.08
CA ASP A 128 17.24 5.41 10.29
C ASP A 128 16.00 5.69 11.16
N PRO A 129 15.41 6.89 11.06
CA PRO A 129 14.24 7.25 11.84
C PRO A 129 13.05 6.32 11.57
N LEU A 130 12.93 5.76 10.36
CA LEU A 130 11.86 4.83 10.03
C LEU A 130 12.06 3.50 10.77
N ARG A 131 13.30 2.99 10.82
CA ARG A 131 13.66 1.81 11.62
C ARG A 131 13.31 2.01 13.09
N GLU A 132 13.69 3.14 13.67
CA GLU A 132 13.40 3.47 15.07
C GLU A 132 11.90 3.44 15.37
N LEU A 133 11.06 4.12 14.56
CA LEU A 133 9.61 4.12 14.80
C LEU A 133 8.99 2.74 14.63
N LEU A 134 9.37 2.00 13.59
CA LEU A 134 8.81 0.69 13.35
C LEU A 134 9.22 -0.30 14.46
N ALA A 135 10.44 -0.20 14.98
CA ALA A 135 10.89 -1.01 16.11
C ALA A 135 10.12 -0.67 17.41
N GLU A 136 9.80 0.60 17.63
CA GLU A 136 9.07 1.06 18.82
C GLU A 136 7.57 0.76 18.76
N GLN A 137 6.97 0.85 17.57
CA GLN A 137 5.51 0.84 17.41
C GLN A 137 4.92 -0.49 16.93
N VAL A 138 5.75 -1.42 16.44
CA VAL A 138 5.28 -2.69 15.87
C VAL A 138 5.87 -3.88 16.61
N ASP A 139 4.98 -4.64 17.27
CA ASP A 139 5.28 -6.00 17.70
C ASP A 139 5.13 -6.97 16.52
N PHE A 140 6.25 -7.32 15.87
CA PHE A 140 6.29 -8.28 14.78
C PHE A 140 6.00 -9.72 15.20
N ALA A 141 6.20 -10.07 16.48
CA ALA A 141 5.86 -11.41 16.97
C ALA A 141 4.34 -11.57 17.04
N ALA A 142 3.61 -10.53 17.44
CA ALA A 142 2.15 -10.52 17.44
C ALA A 142 1.54 -10.75 16.05
N LEU A 143 2.21 -10.36 14.96
CA LEU A 143 1.74 -10.56 13.59
C LEU A 143 1.68 -12.04 13.17
N ARG A 144 2.28 -12.95 13.95
CA ARG A 144 2.21 -14.41 13.75
C ARG A 144 0.98 -15.03 14.41
N HIS A 145 0.22 -14.27 15.19
CA HIS A 145 -0.97 -14.76 15.87
C HIS A 145 -2.05 -15.19 14.88
N ALA A 146 -2.83 -16.22 15.24
CA ALA A 146 -3.83 -16.82 14.35
C ALA A 146 -4.98 -15.86 13.94
N SER A 147 -5.20 -14.79 14.71
CA SER A 147 -6.18 -13.74 14.40
C SER A 147 -5.63 -12.63 13.49
N ALA A 148 -4.33 -12.62 13.21
CA ALA A 148 -3.74 -11.63 12.33
C ALA A 148 -4.24 -11.85 10.89
N PRO A 149 -4.57 -10.78 10.15
CA PRO A 149 -4.80 -10.93 8.71
C PRO A 149 -3.53 -11.46 8.03
N ARG A 150 -3.72 -12.18 6.92
CA ARG A 150 -2.60 -12.67 6.12
C ARG A 150 -1.84 -11.49 5.53
N LEU A 151 -0.57 -11.33 5.87
CA LEU A 151 0.31 -10.30 5.30
C LEU A 151 1.10 -10.86 4.12
N ALA A 152 1.26 -10.04 3.09
CA ALA A 152 2.12 -10.27 1.94
C ALA A 152 2.86 -8.96 1.60
N ILE A 153 4.10 -8.83 2.09
CA ILE A 153 4.90 -7.62 1.94
C ILE A 153 5.93 -7.82 0.83
N ALA A 154 5.84 -7.00 -0.22
CA ALA A 154 6.72 -7.13 -1.39
C ALA A 154 8.04 -6.38 -1.16
N ALA A 155 9.15 -7.01 -1.52
CA ALA A 155 10.47 -6.40 -1.67
C ALA A 155 11.12 -6.90 -2.96
N THR A 156 12.07 -6.15 -3.50
CA THR A 156 12.80 -6.51 -4.70
C THR A 156 14.20 -6.96 -4.35
N HIS A 157 14.58 -8.16 -4.77
CA HIS A 157 15.96 -8.63 -4.64
C HIS A 157 16.88 -7.79 -5.55
N ALA A 158 17.80 -7.02 -4.95
CA ALA A 158 18.51 -5.94 -5.63
C ALA A 158 19.39 -6.44 -6.80
N ASN A 159 20.01 -7.61 -6.65
CA ASN A 159 20.94 -8.14 -7.66
C ASN A 159 20.23 -8.85 -8.84
N SER A 160 18.96 -9.21 -8.71
CA SER A 160 18.26 -10.03 -9.72
C SER A 160 16.94 -9.45 -10.20
N GLY A 161 16.41 -8.42 -9.52
CA GLY A 161 15.08 -7.87 -9.78
C GLY A 161 13.91 -8.79 -9.39
N ARG A 162 14.19 -9.94 -8.77
CA ARG A 162 13.16 -10.92 -8.41
C ARG A 162 12.30 -10.39 -7.25
N LEU A 163 10.99 -10.59 -7.36
CA LEU A 163 10.03 -10.36 -6.28
C LEU A 163 10.29 -11.33 -5.13
N GLN A 164 10.46 -10.78 -3.93
CA GLN A 164 10.38 -11.48 -2.65
C GLN A 164 9.12 -11.04 -1.92
N VAL A 165 8.30 -12.00 -1.46
CA VAL A 165 7.11 -11.71 -0.64
C VAL A 165 7.35 -12.24 0.76
N PHE A 166 7.38 -11.34 1.74
CA PHE A 166 7.46 -11.68 3.15
C PHE A 166 6.05 -11.84 3.71
N ASP A 167 5.77 -13.01 4.25
CA ASP A 167 4.50 -13.33 4.88
C ASP A 167 4.59 -13.23 6.41
N ASN A 168 3.49 -13.41 7.16
CA ASN A 168 3.50 -13.30 8.62
C ASN A 168 4.63 -14.09 9.32
N ALA A 169 5.04 -15.25 8.77
CA ALA A 169 6.07 -16.10 9.37
C ALA A 169 7.49 -15.63 9.03
N ALA A 170 7.69 -15.01 7.86
CA ALA A 170 8.97 -14.43 7.47
C ALA A 170 9.09 -12.93 7.79
N LEU A 171 8.01 -12.29 8.24
CA LEU A 171 7.96 -10.85 8.45
C LEU A 171 8.68 -10.45 9.74
N GLY A 172 9.48 -9.39 9.61
CA GLY A 172 10.17 -8.67 10.67
C GLY A 172 10.45 -7.23 10.23
N LEU A 173 11.14 -6.49 11.09
CA LEU A 173 11.48 -5.09 10.85
C LEU A 173 12.21 -4.87 9.52
N ASP A 174 13.24 -5.66 9.26
CA ASP A 174 14.05 -5.51 8.04
C ASP A 174 13.25 -5.79 6.77
N ALA A 175 12.29 -6.71 6.80
CA ALA A 175 11.42 -6.96 5.64
C ALA A 175 10.54 -5.74 5.29
N VAL A 176 10.06 -5.00 6.30
CA VAL A 176 9.30 -3.76 6.08
C VAL A 176 10.21 -2.64 5.58
N LEU A 177 11.41 -2.50 6.15
CA LEU A 177 12.40 -1.52 5.69
C LEU A 177 12.86 -1.81 4.26
N ALA A 178 13.09 -3.07 3.91
CA ALA A 178 13.40 -3.51 2.56
C ALA A 178 12.27 -3.11 1.60
N SER A 179 11.01 -3.34 1.97
CA SER A 179 9.85 -2.95 1.17
C SER A 179 9.76 -1.44 0.89
N ALA A 180 10.35 -0.59 1.76
CA ALA A 180 10.39 0.87 1.63
C ALA A 180 11.80 1.43 1.27
N CYS A 181 12.72 0.56 0.85
CA CYS A 181 14.12 0.94 0.61
C CYS A 181 14.31 1.52 -0.80
N LEU A 182 14.19 2.84 -0.94
CA LEU A 182 14.56 3.55 -2.17
C LEU A 182 16.10 3.63 -2.27
N PRO A 183 16.74 3.01 -3.28
CA PRO A 183 18.21 2.87 -3.31
C PRO A 183 18.97 4.20 -3.43
N THR A 184 18.31 5.27 -3.88
CA THR A 184 18.88 6.61 -3.96
C THR A 184 18.80 7.40 -2.65
N LEU A 185 18.07 6.89 -1.65
CA LEU A 185 17.81 7.58 -0.38
C LEU A 185 18.17 6.74 0.85
N HIS A 186 18.07 5.41 0.76
CA HIS A 186 18.23 4.49 1.88
C HIS A 186 19.38 3.52 1.62
N HIS A 187 20.04 3.12 2.72
CA HIS A 187 20.98 2.01 2.70
C HIS A 187 20.26 0.73 2.26
N THR A 188 20.91 -0.05 1.39
CA THR A 188 20.37 -1.35 0.97
C THR A 188 20.17 -2.24 2.19
N VAL A 189 18.96 -2.79 2.32
CA VAL A 189 18.62 -3.66 3.44
C VAL A 189 19.08 -5.08 3.11
N VAL A 190 19.84 -5.70 4.01
CA VAL A 190 20.34 -7.07 3.84
C VAL A 190 19.59 -8.00 4.79
N ILE A 191 18.95 -9.02 4.24
CA ILE A 191 18.21 -10.04 5.01
C ILE A 191 18.81 -11.38 4.65
N GLU A 192 19.29 -12.11 5.67
CA GLU A 192 19.93 -13.43 5.49
C GLU A 192 21.09 -13.43 4.46
N GLY A 193 21.81 -12.32 4.37
CA GLY A 193 22.94 -12.15 3.44
C GLY A 193 22.57 -11.65 2.05
N GLU A 194 21.28 -11.54 1.73
CA GLU A 194 20.81 -11.09 0.41
C GLU A 194 20.35 -9.62 0.42
N PRO A 195 20.66 -8.83 -0.62
CA PRO A 195 20.31 -7.41 -0.68
C PRO A 195 18.90 -7.18 -1.25
N TYR A 196 18.14 -6.29 -0.60
CA TYR A 196 16.78 -5.94 -0.98
C TYR A 196 16.55 -4.43 -1.07
N TRP A 197 15.74 -4.05 -2.06
CA TRP A 197 15.21 -2.70 -2.30
C TRP A 197 13.68 -2.71 -2.28
N ASP A 198 13.10 -1.52 -2.40
CA ASP A 198 11.66 -1.29 -2.42
C ASP A 198 10.94 -2.29 -3.34
N GLY A 199 9.82 -2.83 -2.86
CA GLY A 199 9.03 -3.79 -3.63
C GLY A 199 8.45 -3.20 -4.91
N GLY A 200 8.39 -1.87 -5.02
CA GLY A 200 7.91 -1.11 -6.17
C GLY A 200 8.48 -1.61 -7.49
N TYR A 201 9.78 -1.93 -7.52
CA TYR A 201 10.47 -2.40 -8.72
C TYR A 201 10.02 -3.79 -9.21
N SER A 202 9.31 -4.59 -8.40
CA SER A 202 8.90 -5.95 -8.73
C SER A 202 7.40 -6.26 -8.52
N ALA A 203 6.71 -5.60 -7.59
CA ALA A 203 5.25 -5.64 -7.42
C ALA A 203 4.71 -4.49 -6.55
N ASN A 204 3.65 -3.79 -7.01
CA ASN A 204 3.12 -2.61 -6.31
C ASN A 204 1.60 -2.37 -6.47
N PRO A 205 0.75 -3.03 -5.66
CA PRO A 205 1.04 -4.17 -4.76
C PRO A 205 1.02 -5.52 -5.50
N ALA A 206 1.44 -6.60 -4.84
CA ALA A 206 1.34 -7.98 -5.38
C ALA A 206 -0.05 -8.58 -5.14
N LEU A 207 -0.76 -9.03 -6.17
CA LEU A 207 -2.14 -9.53 -6.02
C LEU A 207 -2.22 -11.05 -5.83
N LEU A 208 -1.38 -11.80 -6.53
CA LEU A 208 -1.38 -13.26 -6.51
C LEU A 208 -1.26 -13.87 -5.10
N PRO A 209 -0.45 -13.33 -4.16
CA PRO A 209 -0.40 -13.86 -2.79
C PRO A 209 -1.76 -13.92 -2.09
N LEU A 210 -2.63 -12.93 -2.32
CA LEU A 210 -3.99 -12.88 -1.74
C LEU A 210 -4.92 -13.93 -2.37
N LEU A 211 -4.73 -14.22 -3.66
CA LEU A 211 -5.51 -15.21 -4.37
C LEU A 211 -5.02 -16.64 -4.11
N ALA A 212 -3.73 -16.81 -3.80
CA ALA A 212 -3.14 -18.11 -3.54
C ALA A 212 -3.46 -18.67 -2.13
N ASP A 213 -3.65 -17.80 -1.14
CA ASP A 213 -3.95 -18.22 0.23
C ASP A 213 -5.46 -18.40 0.43
N ALA A 214 -5.87 -19.61 0.85
CA ALA A 214 -7.27 -19.94 1.08
C ALA A 214 -7.90 -19.20 2.28
N ARG A 215 -7.09 -18.65 3.19
CA ARG A 215 -7.56 -17.83 4.32
C ARG A 215 -8.02 -16.44 3.89
N CYS A 216 -7.55 -15.97 2.74
CA CYS A 216 -7.93 -14.67 2.19
C CYS A 216 -9.32 -14.72 1.54
N ALA A 217 -10.02 -13.60 1.56
CA ALA A 217 -11.27 -13.41 0.83
C ALA A 217 -11.06 -13.54 -0.69
N THR A 218 -12.15 -13.60 -1.44
CA THR A 218 -12.13 -13.44 -2.91
C THR A 218 -12.34 -11.98 -3.32
N ASP A 219 -12.87 -11.15 -2.44
CA ASP A 219 -13.04 -9.71 -2.65
C ASP A 219 -11.76 -8.97 -2.25
N THR A 220 -11.22 -8.17 -3.17
CA THR A 220 -10.00 -7.39 -2.95
C THR A 220 -10.25 -5.93 -3.27
N LEU A 221 -10.05 -5.08 -2.27
CA LEU A 221 -10.04 -3.62 -2.42
C LEU A 221 -8.62 -3.16 -2.76
N LEU A 222 -8.47 -2.63 -3.97
CA LEU A 222 -7.26 -1.97 -4.44
C LEU A 222 -7.27 -0.52 -3.92
N VAL A 223 -6.23 -0.12 -3.21
CA VAL A 223 -5.99 1.28 -2.83
C VAL A 223 -4.79 1.79 -3.63
N LEU A 224 -5.09 2.57 -4.67
CA LEU A 224 -4.09 3.03 -5.64
C LEU A 224 -3.75 4.51 -5.42
N LEU A 225 -2.45 4.81 -5.36
CA LEU A 225 -1.91 6.13 -5.09
C LEU A 225 -1.32 6.79 -6.34
N ALA A 226 -0.75 6.00 -7.25
CA ALA A 226 -0.11 6.51 -8.44
C ALA A 226 -1.13 7.00 -9.47
N PRO A 227 -0.87 8.12 -10.16
CA PRO A 227 -1.71 8.56 -11.26
C PRO A 227 -1.65 7.53 -12.39
N ARG A 228 -2.82 7.17 -12.93
CA ARG A 228 -2.93 6.21 -14.04
C ARG A 228 -2.61 6.81 -15.40
N GLN A 229 -2.80 8.12 -15.53
CA GLN A 229 -2.58 8.86 -16.76
C GLN A 229 -1.87 10.16 -16.43
N HIS A 230 -1.03 10.61 -17.36
CA HIS A 230 -0.39 11.91 -17.27
C HIS A 230 -0.80 12.78 -18.45
N ALA A 231 -1.18 14.02 -18.19
CA ALA A 231 -1.71 14.94 -19.19
C ALA A 231 -0.71 15.30 -20.30
N ARG A 232 0.60 15.24 -20.01
CA ARG A 232 1.68 15.58 -20.96
C ARG A 232 2.87 14.65 -20.86
N THR A 233 3.60 14.56 -21.98
CA THR A 233 4.91 13.92 -22.04
C THR A 233 5.94 14.73 -21.27
N ALA A 234 6.71 14.07 -20.41
CA ALA A 234 7.83 14.67 -19.67
C ALA A 234 8.90 15.18 -20.65
N ARG A 235 9.40 16.41 -20.44
CA ARG A 235 10.42 17.01 -21.32
C ARG A 235 11.69 17.40 -20.57
N GLN A 236 11.60 17.63 -19.27
CA GLN A 236 12.74 17.99 -18.44
C GLN A 236 13.38 16.76 -17.82
N ARG A 237 14.71 16.78 -17.58
CA ARG A 237 15.46 15.64 -17.01
C ARG A 237 14.84 15.13 -15.70
N ALA A 238 14.46 16.03 -14.80
CA ALA A 238 13.81 15.66 -13.53
C ALA A 238 12.46 14.96 -13.76
N GLU A 239 11.59 15.53 -14.61
CA GLU A 239 10.30 14.93 -14.98
C GLU A 239 10.47 13.56 -15.65
N ILE A 240 11.50 13.39 -16.47
CA ILE A 240 11.80 12.11 -17.15
C ILE A 240 12.24 11.05 -16.14
N ALA A 241 13.12 11.40 -15.20
CA ALA A 241 13.57 10.49 -14.15
C ALA A 241 12.41 10.06 -13.24
N GLU A 242 11.57 11.02 -12.82
CA GLU A 242 10.35 10.75 -12.05
C GLU A 242 9.41 9.83 -12.84
N ARG A 243 9.15 10.13 -14.12
CA ARG A 243 8.30 9.29 -14.97
C ARG A 243 8.85 7.88 -15.15
N ALA A 244 10.17 7.74 -15.34
CA ALA A 244 10.81 6.44 -15.48
C ALA A 244 10.66 5.60 -14.22
N MET A 245 10.79 6.22 -13.05
CA MET A 245 10.57 5.56 -11.76
C MET A 245 9.11 5.17 -11.56
N ASP A 246 8.16 6.06 -11.86
CA ASP A 246 6.72 5.76 -11.79
C ASP A 246 6.37 4.58 -12.72
N ILE A 247 6.89 4.56 -13.96
CA ILE A 247 6.70 3.43 -14.89
C ILE A 247 7.30 2.15 -14.32
N ALA A 248 8.52 2.20 -13.80
CA ALA A 248 9.17 1.03 -13.21
C ALA A 248 8.35 0.46 -12.03
N PHE A 249 7.70 1.32 -11.25
CA PHE A 249 6.88 0.92 -10.11
C PHE A 249 5.50 0.40 -10.50
N GLN A 250 4.93 0.87 -11.62
CA GLN A 250 3.61 0.47 -12.07
C GLN A 250 3.62 -0.73 -13.03
N ALA A 251 4.67 -0.88 -13.84
CA ALA A 251 4.71 -1.88 -14.90
C ALA A 251 4.46 -3.32 -14.38
N PRO A 252 5.07 -3.79 -13.27
CA PRO A 252 4.81 -5.14 -12.76
C PRO A 252 3.36 -5.35 -12.35
N PHE A 253 2.75 -4.35 -11.69
CA PHE A 253 1.35 -4.39 -11.29
C PHE A 253 0.41 -4.44 -12.49
N LEU A 254 0.63 -3.59 -13.51
CA LEU A 254 -0.19 -3.60 -14.73
C LEU A 254 -0.11 -4.94 -15.46
N ARG A 255 1.09 -5.55 -15.53
CA ARG A 255 1.26 -6.89 -16.11
C ARG A 255 0.53 -7.97 -15.32
N GLU A 256 0.57 -7.89 -13.98
CA GLU A 256 -0.16 -8.82 -13.12
C GLU A 256 -1.68 -8.66 -13.31
N LEU A 257 -2.18 -7.42 -13.43
CA LEU A 257 -3.59 -7.18 -13.74
C LEU A 257 -3.98 -7.80 -15.08
N ASP A 258 -3.24 -7.53 -16.16
CA ASP A 258 -3.54 -8.11 -17.49
C ASP A 258 -3.58 -9.63 -17.47
N LEU A 259 -2.64 -10.27 -16.77
CA LEU A 259 -2.60 -11.72 -16.60
C LEU A 259 -3.85 -12.21 -15.86
N LEU A 260 -4.20 -11.60 -14.73
CA LEU A 260 -5.38 -12.00 -13.95
C LEU A 260 -6.67 -11.78 -14.73
N ALA A 261 -6.82 -10.66 -15.44
CA ALA A 261 -7.98 -10.39 -16.29
C ALA A 261 -8.12 -11.43 -17.40
N THR A 262 -7.00 -11.85 -18.01
CA THR A 262 -6.99 -12.88 -19.04
C THR A 262 -7.41 -14.24 -18.48
N LEU A 263 -6.84 -14.64 -17.34
CA LEU A 263 -7.20 -15.90 -16.67
C LEU A 263 -8.68 -15.91 -16.21
N GLN A 264 -9.21 -14.78 -15.74
CA GLN A 264 -10.63 -14.68 -15.39
C GLN A 264 -11.54 -14.81 -16.61
N ALA A 265 -11.17 -14.21 -17.74
CA ALA A 265 -11.93 -14.32 -18.99
C ALA A 265 -11.96 -15.77 -19.50
N ASP A 266 -10.81 -16.46 -19.49
CA ASP A 266 -10.69 -17.85 -19.91
C ASP A 266 -11.47 -18.80 -18.98
N ALA A 267 -11.45 -18.55 -17.67
CA ALA A 267 -12.21 -19.33 -16.70
C ALA A 267 -13.73 -19.21 -16.90
N GLY A 268 -14.23 -18.07 -17.38
CA GLY A 268 -15.64 -17.92 -17.76
C GLY A 268 -16.06 -18.83 -18.92
N MET A 269 -15.12 -19.32 -19.72
CA MET A 269 -15.36 -20.16 -20.89
C MET A 269 -15.23 -21.67 -20.61
N ARG A 270 -14.74 -22.08 -19.43
CA ARG A 270 -14.44 -23.49 -19.11
C ARG A 270 -14.91 -23.86 -17.71
N TRP A 271 -15.47 -25.05 -17.55
CA TRP A 271 -15.63 -25.67 -16.22
C TRP A 271 -14.27 -26.03 -15.66
N TRP A 272 -13.84 -25.31 -14.63
CA TRP A 272 -12.67 -25.66 -13.81
C TRP A 272 -13.08 -26.68 -12.74
N PRO A 273 -12.69 -27.96 -12.89
CA PRO A 273 -12.95 -28.96 -11.89
C PRO A 273 -11.88 -28.83 -10.80
N GLY A 274 -12.20 -28.17 -9.68
CA GLY A 274 -11.35 -28.20 -8.50
C GLY A 274 -11.36 -26.94 -7.64
N GLY A 275 -10.92 -27.09 -6.39
CA GLY A 275 -10.46 -25.99 -5.54
C GLY A 275 -9.01 -25.62 -5.87
N GLY A 276 -8.54 -24.46 -5.39
CA GLY A 276 -7.16 -24.00 -5.58
C GLY A 276 -7.07 -22.58 -6.16
N VAL A 277 -5.85 -22.17 -6.50
CA VAL A 277 -5.54 -20.79 -6.93
C VAL A 277 -6.31 -20.39 -8.19
N ALA A 278 -6.40 -21.28 -9.18
CA ALA A 278 -7.17 -21.08 -10.40
C ALA A 278 -8.64 -20.73 -10.05
N ALA A 279 -9.35 -21.62 -9.36
CA ALA A 279 -10.74 -21.37 -8.96
C ALA A 279 -10.92 -20.08 -8.15
N ARG A 280 -9.93 -19.69 -7.33
CA ARG A 280 -9.93 -18.42 -6.60
C ARG A 280 -9.75 -17.21 -7.53
N ILE A 281 -8.85 -17.27 -8.52
CA ILE A 281 -8.72 -16.25 -9.57
C ILE A 281 -10.05 -16.09 -10.30
N ALA A 282 -10.69 -17.18 -10.74
CA ALA A 282 -11.98 -17.13 -11.44
C ALA A 282 -13.09 -16.46 -10.63
N ARG A 283 -13.07 -16.59 -9.29
CA ARG A 283 -14.07 -16.03 -8.37
C ARG A 283 -13.67 -14.66 -7.79
N ALA A 284 -12.46 -14.18 -8.09
CA ALA A 284 -11.95 -12.95 -7.50
C ALA A 284 -12.82 -11.75 -7.91
N ARG A 285 -13.16 -10.91 -6.93
CA ARG A 285 -13.93 -9.69 -7.10
C ARG A 285 -13.07 -8.49 -6.74
N TRP A 286 -13.16 -7.47 -7.56
CA TRP A 286 -12.26 -6.33 -7.51
C TRP A 286 -13.00 -5.05 -7.17
N HIS A 287 -12.45 -4.31 -6.21
CA HIS A 287 -12.94 -3.03 -5.77
C HIS A 287 -11.81 -2.01 -5.81
N LEU A 288 -12.15 -0.72 -5.89
CA LEU A 288 -11.18 0.35 -6.04
C LEU A 288 -11.53 1.54 -5.15
N VAL A 289 -10.52 2.02 -4.44
CA VAL A 289 -10.41 3.42 -4.01
C VAL A 289 -9.10 3.93 -4.60
N ASP A 290 -9.15 4.99 -5.39
CA ASP A 290 -7.95 5.61 -5.95
C ASP A 290 -7.79 7.05 -5.43
N GLY A 291 -6.56 7.57 -5.54
CA GLY A 291 -6.21 8.93 -5.16
C GLY A 291 -6.91 10.05 -5.93
N GLY A 292 -7.58 9.71 -7.02
CA GLY A 292 -8.39 10.61 -7.83
C GLY A 292 -7.66 11.88 -8.28
N PRO A 293 -8.42 12.98 -8.47
CA PRO A 293 -7.86 14.28 -8.81
C PRO A 293 -6.92 14.85 -7.76
N VAL A 294 -7.10 14.49 -6.48
CA VAL A 294 -6.29 15.02 -5.37
C VAL A 294 -4.84 14.59 -5.53
N LEU A 295 -4.57 13.29 -5.68
CA LEU A 295 -3.18 12.82 -5.87
C LEU A 295 -2.66 13.13 -7.28
N ALA A 296 -3.52 13.17 -8.30
CA ALA A 296 -3.12 13.50 -9.66
C ALA A 296 -2.63 14.96 -9.82
N ALA A 297 -3.07 15.88 -8.96
CA ALA A 297 -2.62 17.27 -8.95
C ALA A 297 -1.27 17.48 -8.26
N LEU A 298 -0.78 16.50 -7.48
CA LEU A 298 0.45 16.61 -6.72
C LEU A 298 1.68 16.29 -7.58
N ARG A 299 2.76 17.03 -7.34
CA ARG A 299 4.08 16.78 -7.94
C ARG A 299 4.74 15.57 -7.30
N GLY A 300 5.54 14.80 -8.02
CA GLY A 300 6.21 13.63 -7.45
C GLY A 300 7.16 13.94 -6.30
N GLU A 301 7.75 15.14 -6.24
CA GLU A 301 8.60 15.55 -5.11
C GLU A 301 7.86 15.51 -3.76
N THR A 302 6.53 15.70 -3.77
CA THR A 302 5.70 15.64 -2.55
C THR A 302 5.63 14.25 -1.93
N ARG A 303 5.99 13.19 -2.67
CA ARG A 303 6.10 11.82 -2.16
C ARG A 303 7.21 11.66 -1.12
N LEU A 304 8.15 12.61 -1.05
CA LEU A 304 9.23 12.63 -0.07
C LEU A 304 8.95 13.58 1.11
N ILE A 305 7.82 14.29 1.10
CA ILE A 305 7.50 15.31 2.11
C ILE A 305 6.68 14.69 3.24
N ALA A 306 7.36 14.28 4.32
CA ALA A 306 6.74 13.83 5.56
C ALA A 306 6.47 15.00 6.52
N HIS A 307 5.54 15.88 6.15
CA HIS A 307 5.13 17.06 6.93
C HIS A 307 3.71 16.88 7.47
N LEU A 308 3.51 16.94 8.79
CA LEU A 308 2.26 16.52 9.42
C LEU A 308 0.98 17.17 8.83
N PRO A 309 0.84 18.52 8.71
CA PRO A 309 -0.33 19.12 8.09
C PRO A 309 -0.64 18.62 6.67
N PHE A 310 0.41 18.33 5.89
CA PHE A 310 0.24 17.78 4.54
C PHE A 310 -0.21 16.31 4.59
N LEU A 311 0.36 15.51 5.48
CA LEU A 311 -0.05 14.12 5.70
C LEU A 311 -1.50 14.05 6.20
N GLU A 312 -1.93 14.96 7.07
CA GLU A 312 -3.32 15.06 7.53
C GLU A 312 -4.27 15.46 6.40
N HIS A 313 -3.88 16.40 5.55
CA HIS A 313 -4.65 16.73 4.35
C HIS A 313 -4.85 15.51 3.44
N LEU A 314 -3.79 14.72 3.21
CA LEU A 314 -3.87 13.48 2.44
C LEU A 314 -4.75 12.43 3.14
N ARG A 315 -4.64 12.28 4.47
CA ARG A 315 -5.51 11.42 5.27
C ARG A 315 -6.97 11.81 5.08
N ASP A 316 -7.30 13.10 5.17
CA ASP A 316 -8.68 13.55 5.06
C ASP A 316 -9.25 13.32 3.65
N ALA A 317 -8.43 13.52 2.62
CA ALA A 317 -8.79 13.14 1.25
C ALA A 317 -9.02 11.62 1.11
N GLY A 318 -8.18 10.79 1.74
CA GLY A 318 -8.34 9.34 1.78
C GLY A 318 -9.62 8.90 2.50
N ARG A 319 -9.94 9.52 3.63
CA ARG A 319 -11.20 9.28 4.35
C ARG A 319 -12.41 9.62 3.49
N ALA A 320 -12.38 10.78 2.81
CA ALA A 320 -13.47 11.20 1.92
C ALA A 320 -13.67 10.21 0.76
N ALA A 321 -12.58 9.76 0.13
CA ALA A 321 -12.64 8.77 -0.96
C ALA A 321 -13.18 7.41 -0.47
N ALA A 322 -12.75 6.96 0.71
CA ALA A 322 -13.27 5.73 1.30
C ALA A 322 -14.74 5.86 1.71
N GLN A 323 -15.17 7.00 2.22
CA GLN A 323 -16.57 7.26 2.55
C GLN A 323 -17.46 7.21 1.29
N ALA A 324 -17.02 7.86 0.21
CA ALA A 324 -17.72 7.77 -1.08
C ALA A 324 -17.81 6.33 -1.60
N TRP A 325 -16.75 5.53 -1.40
CA TRP A 325 -16.78 4.10 -1.74
C TRP A 325 -17.75 3.31 -0.84
N LEU A 326 -17.76 3.58 0.47
CA LEU A 326 -18.64 2.95 1.46
C LEU A 326 -20.12 3.23 1.18
N ASP A 327 -20.45 4.46 0.82
CA ASP A 327 -21.83 4.90 0.56
C ASP A 327 -22.34 4.48 -0.82
N GLY A 328 -21.43 4.21 -1.75
CA GLY A 328 -21.76 3.72 -3.08
C GLY A 328 -21.27 2.28 -3.29
N PRO A 329 -20.17 2.05 -4.02
CA PRO A 329 -19.75 0.73 -4.51
C PRO A 329 -19.58 -0.40 -3.48
N ALA A 330 -19.40 -0.10 -2.19
CA ALA A 330 -19.12 -1.11 -1.16
C ALA A 330 -20.24 -2.14 -0.96
N HIS A 331 -21.48 -1.84 -1.34
CA HIS A 331 -22.57 -2.83 -1.31
C HIS A 331 -22.35 -4.01 -2.29
N HIS A 332 -21.44 -3.87 -3.26
CA HIS A 332 -21.08 -4.97 -4.17
C HIS A 332 -20.17 -6.02 -3.53
N VAL A 333 -19.49 -5.71 -2.43
CA VAL A 333 -18.62 -6.68 -1.73
C VAL A 333 -19.43 -7.90 -1.33
N GLY A 334 -18.91 -9.09 -1.61
CA GLY A 334 -19.64 -10.34 -1.39
C GLY A 334 -20.56 -10.74 -2.54
N GLN A 335 -20.78 -9.87 -3.53
CA GLN A 335 -21.73 -10.06 -4.64
C GLN A 335 -21.05 -10.03 -6.01
N ARG A 336 -20.41 -8.90 -6.37
CA ARG A 336 -19.77 -8.67 -7.68
C ARG A 336 -18.61 -7.67 -7.58
N SER A 337 -17.75 -7.61 -8.58
CA SER A 337 -16.74 -6.55 -8.67
C SER A 337 -17.39 -5.18 -8.79
N SER A 338 -16.81 -4.15 -8.16
CA SER A 338 -17.18 -2.76 -8.40
C SER A 338 -16.27 -2.05 -9.41
N THR A 339 -15.18 -2.69 -9.82
CA THR A 339 -14.31 -2.22 -10.90
C THR A 339 -13.93 -3.39 -11.82
N ALA A 340 -13.68 -3.08 -13.09
CA ALA A 340 -13.25 -4.07 -14.06
C ALA A 340 -11.72 -4.07 -14.18
N LEU A 341 -11.12 -5.23 -13.96
CA LEU A 341 -9.67 -5.36 -13.87
C LEU A 341 -8.95 -5.05 -15.19
N ARG A 342 -9.56 -5.41 -16.33
CA ARG A 342 -9.06 -5.06 -17.67
C ARG A 342 -9.09 -3.56 -17.93
N ALA A 343 -10.14 -2.87 -17.48
CA ALA A 343 -10.25 -1.42 -17.57
C ALA A 343 -9.17 -0.73 -16.73
N LEU A 344 -8.86 -1.27 -15.54
CA LEU A 344 -7.74 -0.78 -14.73
C LEU A 344 -6.38 -0.96 -15.43
N ALA A 345 -6.12 -2.13 -16.02
CA ALA A 345 -4.87 -2.41 -16.72
C ALA A 345 -4.66 -1.50 -17.95
N GLN A 346 -5.76 -1.11 -18.62
CA GLN A 346 -5.74 -0.23 -19.78
C GLN A 346 -5.79 1.27 -19.41
N GLY A 347 -5.88 1.61 -18.12
CA GLY A 347 -6.01 2.99 -17.65
C GLY A 347 -7.37 3.63 -18.01
N GLN A 348 -8.41 2.84 -18.26
CA GLN A 348 -9.75 3.27 -18.67
C GLN A 348 -10.76 3.08 -17.52
N VAL A 349 -10.72 3.92 -16.48
CA VAL A 349 -11.73 3.93 -15.40
C VAL A 349 -12.02 5.35 -14.98
#